data_AF-A0A528A9L9-F1
#
_entry.id   AF-A0A528A9L9-F1
#
_cell.length_a   1.000
_cell.length_b   1.000
_cell.length_c   1.000
_cell.angle_alpha   90.00
_cell.angle_beta   90.00
_cell.angle_gamma   90.00
#
_symmetry.space_group_name_H-M   'P 1'
#
loop_
_entity.id
_entity.type
_entity.pdbx_description
1 polymer ?
#
loop_
_entity_poly.entity_id
_entity_poly.type
_entity_poly.pdbx_seq_one_letter_code
_entity_poly.pdbx_strand_id
1 'polypeptide(L)'
;MGLVPMARQTLNVEEELSSLGTRFATRIIRKWSFDLAARLLNIIGAATSAGAYSPGQERAPAAFRRHGLAGALASRGRTIRDHGDVASFRWRPDPSRPQAMNLEAVRGACDLVASHVAMAISAQEDVLVLGGDCTVELGTIAGANAAGARVGLVYIDFDADLNTPDTSDGALDWTGVAHLLNILGCEPSLAGLGPTRPMLVPQQLLYFGVENITPPEATAIRDNAIKVISREEALSDIEAAATGAAEWAARFDCVLIHFDVDVLSFIDFPIAENVRRCDGLKLE
;
A
#
# COMPACT_ATOMS: atom_id res chain seq x y z
N MET A 1 -34.30 36.95 25.08
CA MET A 1 -33.55 36.50 23.89
C MET A 1 -32.08 36.79 24.14
N GLY A 2 -31.33 35.80 24.62
CA GLY A 2 -29.88 35.88 24.81
C GLY A 2 -29.27 34.61 24.25
N LEU A 3 -28.45 34.74 23.21
CA LEU A 3 -27.70 33.66 22.59
C LEU A 3 -26.49 33.33 23.48
N VAL A 4 -26.46 32.11 24.01
CA VAL A 4 -25.28 31.54 24.68
C VAL A 4 -24.39 30.94 23.58
N PRO A 5 -23.08 31.25 23.50
CA PRO A 5 -22.20 30.62 22.53
C PRO A 5 -21.91 29.17 22.96
N MET A 6 -22.10 28.22 22.04
CA MET A 6 -21.59 26.86 22.19
C MET A 6 -20.06 26.90 22.24
N ALA A 7 -19.48 26.47 23.35
CA ALA A 7 -18.04 26.29 23.50
C ALA A 7 -17.55 25.23 22.49
N ARG A 8 -16.52 25.58 21.71
CA ARG A 8 -15.72 24.62 20.95
C ARG A 8 -15.03 23.69 21.95
N GLN A 9 -15.37 22.40 21.93
CA GLN A 9 -14.53 21.36 22.53
C GLN A 9 -13.32 21.16 21.62
N THR A 10 -12.21 21.79 21.96
CA THR A 10 -10.89 21.30 21.57
C THR A 10 -10.67 19.96 22.24
N LEU A 11 -10.72 18.87 21.48
CA LEU A 11 -10.25 17.56 21.94
C LEU A 11 -8.75 17.70 22.22
N ASN A 12 -8.38 17.56 23.48
CA ASN A 12 -6.99 17.67 23.93
C ASN A 12 -6.30 16.33 23.64
N VAL A 13 -5.75 16.21 22.43
CA VAL A 13 -5.10 14.99 21.89
C VAL A 13 -3.98 14.47 22.81
N GLU A 14 -3.42 15.33 23.66
CA GLU A 14 -2.40 14.95 24.66
C GLU A 14 -2.93 14.03 25.77
N GLU A 15 -4.21 14.09 26.14
CA GLU A 15 -4.75 13.29 27.25
C GLU A 15 -5.02 11.84 26.85
N GLU A 16 -5.55 11.58 25.65
CA GLU A 16 -5.81 10.22 25.15
C GLU A 16 -4.54 9.44 24.78
N LEU A 17 -3.44 10.14 24.46
CA LEU A 17 -2.17 9.51 24.08
C LEU A 17 -1.27 9.19 25.29
N SER A 18 -1.62 9.67 26.49
CA SER A 18 -0.88 9.42 27.72
C SER A 18 -0.96 7.95 28.19
N SER A 19 -1.90 7.16 27.66
CA SER A 19 -2.02 5.72 27.93
C SER A 19 -1.17 4.83 27.00
N LEU A 20 -0.62 5.36 25.90
CA LEU A 20 0.41 4.68 25.11
C LEU A 20 1.80 5.20 25.52
N GLY A 21 2.76 4.28 25.70
CA GLY A 21 4.06 4.55 26.30
C GLY A 21 4.74 5.83 25.82
N THR A 22 5.01 6.75 26.75
CA THR A 22 5.48 8.14 26.59
C THR A 22 6.82 8.30 25.85
N ARG A 23 7.48 7.22 25.43
CA ARG A 23 8.71 7.24 24.61
C ARG A 23 8.43 7.12 23.11
N PHE A 24 7.32 6.51 22.71
CA PHE A 24 6.96 6.23 21.32
C PHE A 24 6.54 7.50 20.57
N ALA A 25 5.68 8.30 21.20
CA ALA A 25 5.19 9.56 20.64
C ALA A 25 6.33 10.58 20.38
N THR A 26 7.25 10.75 21.34
CA THR A 26 8.10 11.95 21.39
C THR A 26 9.18 12.04 20.30
N ARG A 27 9.58 10.90 19.68
CA ARG A 27 10.65 10.85 18.66
C ARG A 27 10.13 10.79 17.22
N ILE A 28 9.00 10.10 16.98
CA ILE A 28 8.37 10.00 15.65
C ILE A 28 7.65 11.32 15.27
N ILE A 29 7.04 12.00 16.24
CA ILE A 29 6.24 13.23 16.04
C ILE A 29 7.06 14.41 15.49
N ARG A 30 8.39 14.44 15.66
CA ARG A 30 9.20 15.60 15.24
C ARG A 30 9.40 15.75 13.74
N LYS A 31 9.38 14.66 12.95
CA LYS A 31 9.48 14.73 11.48
C LYS A 31 8.11 14.60 10.81
N TRP A 32 7.24 13.75 11.35
CA TRP A 32 5.89 13.52 10.82
C TRP A 32 4.88 14.12 11.79
N SER A 33 4.50 15.38 11.57
CA SER A 33 3.36 15.97 12.26
C SER A 33 2.09 15.48 11.58
N PHE A 34 1.34 14.63 12.27
CA PHE A 34 0.02 14.16 11.83
C PHE A 34 -1.03 15.22 12.16
N ASP A 35 -0.95 16.40 11.55
CA ASP A 35 -2.10 17.28 11.50
C ASP A 35 -3.09 16.71 10.48
N LEU A 36 -4.00 15.88 10.97
CA LEU A 36 -5.01 15.20 10.14
C LEU A 36 -5.85 16.21 9.34
N ALA A 37 -5.98 17.46 9.80
CA ALA A 37 -6.72 18.51 9.11
C ALA A 37 -5.88 19.29 8.08
N ALA A 38 -4.54 19.21 8.13
CA ALA A 38 -3.66 20.05 7.31
C ALA A 38 -3.68 19.71 5.81
N ARG A 39 -3.97 18.46 5.45
CA ARG A 39 -3.90 17.96 4.07
C ARG A 39 -5.20 17.27 3.67
N LEU A 40 -5.72 17.64 2.51
CA LEU A 40 -6.83 16.94 1.88
C LEU A 40 -6.42 15.49 1.60
N LEU A 41 -7.29 14.52 1.91
CA LEU A 41 -7.13 13.14 1.48
C LEU A 41 -7.96 12.86 0.23
N ASN A 42 -7.28 12.54 -0.85
CA ASN A 42 -7.88 12.03 -2.06
C ASN A 42 -8.10 10.52 -1.91
N ILE A 43 -9.33 10.04 -2.04
CA ILE A 43 -9.63 8.60 -2.13
C ILE A 43 -9.88 8.28 -3.61
N ILE A 44 -9.11 7.34 -4.16
CA ILE A 44 -9.32 6.81 -5.51
C ILE A 44 -9.48 5.29 -5.41
N GLY A 45 -10.39 4.73 -6.21
CA GLY A 45 -10.55 3.28 -6.31
C GLY A 45 -9.90 2.72 -7.57
N ALA A 46 -9.10 1.67 -7.41
CA ALA A 46 -8.68 0.79 -8.49
C ALA A 46 -9.45 -0.51 -8.35
N ALA A 47 -10.69 -0.55 -8.84
CA ALA A 47 -11.60 -1.68 -8.74
C ALA A 47 -11.25 -2.76 -9.77
N THR A 48 -10.04 -3.30 -9.65
CA THR A 48 -9.43 -4.27 -10.58
C THR A 48 -9.06 -5.57 -9.88
N SER A 49 -9.29 -6.68 -10.58
CA SER A 49 -8.68 -7.99 -10.33
C SER A 49 -7.87 -8.46 -11.54
N ALA A 50 -7.49 -7.55 -12.44
CA ALA A 50 -6.73 -7.89 -13.65
C ALA A 50 -5.43 -8.63 -13.32
N GLY A 51 -4.71 -8.20 -12.27
CA GLY A 51 -3.45 -8.80 -11.85
C GLY A 51 -3.64 -10.06 -10.99
N ALA A 52 -4.80 -10.21 -10.35
CA ALA A 52 -5.10 -11.29 -9.43
C ALA A 52 -5.10 -12.68 -10.08
N TYR A 53 -5.14 -13.71 -9.23
CA TYR A 53 -5.33 -15.09 -9.67
C TYR A 53 -6.75 -15.35 -10.20
N SER A 54 -7.76 -14.66 -9.64
CA SER A 54 -9.16 -14.87 -9.98
C SER A 54 -10.04 -13.64 -9.74
N PRO A 55 -11.31 -13.64 -10.19
CA PRO A 55 -12.23 -12.55 -9.89
C PRO A 55 -12.63 -12.53 -8.41
N GLY A 56 -12.69 -11.34 -7.81
CA GLY A 56 -13.21 -11.14 -6.47
C GLY A 56 -12.75 -9.83 -5.85
N GLN A 57 -11.45 -9.54 -5.97
CA GLN A 57 -10.79 -8.38 -5.38
C GLN A 57 -11.27 -7.05 -5.97
N GLU A 58 -11.78 -7.03 -7.22
CA GLU A 58 -12.33 -5.83 -7.86
C GLU A 58 -13.52 -5.21 -7.08
N ARG A 59 -14.10 -5.96 -6.14
CA ARG A 59 -15.22 -5.53 -5.31
C ARG A 59 -14.78 -4.78 -4.05
N ALA A 60 -13.49 -4.79 -3.70
CA ALA A 60 -12.98 -4.21 -2.47
C ALA A 60 -13.24 -2.69 -2.34
N PRO A 61 -12.99 -1.85 -3.36
CA PRO A 61 -13.27 -0.40 -3.25
C PRO A 61 -14.74 -0.10 -2.95
N ALA A 62 -15.65 -0.79 -3.63
CA ALA A 62 -17.09 -0.65 -3.38
C ALA A 62 -17.49 -1.11 -1.97
N ALA A 63 -16.84 -2.15 -1.43
CA ALA A 63 -17.08 -2.62 -0.07
C ALA A 63 -16.65 -1.57 0.97
N PHE A 64 -15.43 -1.04 0.88
CA PHE A 64 -14.94 0.00 1.79
C PHE A 64 -15.85 1.24 1.79
N ARG A 65 -16.30 1.68 0.61
CA ARG A 65 -17.25 2.81 0.51
C ARG A 65 -18.59 2.49 1.17
N ARG A 66 -19.16 1.32 0.88
CA ARG A 66 -20.44 0.88 1.47
C ARG A 66 -20.38 0.80 3.00
N HIS A 67 -19.23 0.42 3.55
CA HIS A 67 -19.01 0.34 5.00
C HIS A 67 -18.55 1.68 5.62
N GLY A 68 -18.60 2.77 4.86
CA GLY A 68 -18.48 4.13 5.40
C GLY A 68 -17.06 4.61 5.64
N LEU A 69 -16.05 4.07 4.94
CA LEU A 69 -14.64 4.45 5.13
C LEU A 69 -14.43 5.97 5.08
N ALA A 70 -14.97 6.65 4.06
CA ALA A 70 -14.83 8.10 3.92
C ALA A 70 -15.45 8.85 5.11
N GLY A 71 -16.62 8.41 5.59
CA GLY A 71 -17.28 8.99 6.77
C GLY A 71 -16.49 8.76 8.06
N ALA A 72 -15.93 7.56 8.23
CA ALA A 72 -15.07 7.22 9.37
C ALA A 72 -13.81 8.10 9.40
N LEU A 73 -13.12 8.26 8.26
CA LEU A 73 -11.94 9.12 8.15
C LEU A 73 -12.29 10.60 8.37
N ALA A 74 -13.42 11.07 7.82
CA ALA A 74 -13.90 12.44 8.05
C ALA A 74 -14.24 12.70 9.53
N SER A 75 -14.82 11.71 10.23
CA SER A 75 -15.11 11.81 11.67
C SER A 75 -13.87 11.94 12.54
N ARG A 76 -12.70 11.53 12.02
CA ARG A 76 -11.38 11.70 12.64
C ARG A 76 -10.67 13.00 12.23
N GLY A 77 -11.38 13.92 11.56
CA GLY A 77 -10.88 15.25 11.21
C GLY A 77 -10.24 15.38 9.82
N ARG A 78 -10.26 14.33 8.98
CA ARG A 78 -9.75 14.43 7.61
C ARG A 78 -10.72 15.19 6.71
N THR A 79 -10.19 16.09 5.87
CA THR A 79 -10.97 16.59 4.72
C THR A 79 -10.83 15.58 3.59
N ILE A 80 -11.95 15.05 3.10
CA ILE A 80 -11.97 13.96 2.10
C ILE A 80 -12.46 14.45 0.75
N ARG A 81 -11.79 14.03 -0.32
CA ARG A 81 -12.30 14.07 -1.70
C ARG A 81 -12.25 12.66 -2.27
N ASP A 82 -13.42 12.04 -2.47
CA ASP A 82 -13.52 10.73 -3.12
C ASP A 82 -13.77 10.92 -4.62
N HIS A 83 -12.90 10.34 -5.44
CA HIS A 83 -12.94 10.42 -6.90
C HIS A 83 -13.66 9.23 -7.54
N GLY A 84 -14.20 8.30 -6.74
CA GLY A 84 -14.79 7.07 -7.24
C GLY A 84 -13.74 6.08 -7.74
N ASP A 85 -14.16 5.13 -8.57
CA ASP A 85 -13.26 4.16 -9.18
C ASP A 85 -12.68 4.75 -10.47
N VAL A 86 -11.36 4.91 -10.50
CA VAL A 86 -10.62 5.47 -11.65
C VAL A 86 -10.22 4.39 -12.65
N ALA A 87 -10.19 3.13 -12.21
CA ALA A 87 -9.97 1.96 -13.04
C ALA A 87 -10.90 0.84 -12.60
N SER A 88 -11.39 0.05 -13.55
CA SER A 88 -12.13 -1.17 -13.24
C SER A 88 -11.89 -2.27 -14.25
N PHE A 89 -11.60 -3.46 -13.76
CA PHE A 89 -11.47 -4.65 -14.58
C PHE A 89 -11.75 -5.89 -13.75
N ARG A 90 -12.55 -6.81 -14.29
CA ARG A 90 -12.78 -8.11 -13.66
C ARG A 90 -11.91 -9.14 -14.36
N TRP A 91 -11.11 -9.88 -13.59
CA TRP A 91 -10.24 -10.94 -14.10
C TRP A 91 -10.97 -11.85 -15.09
N ARG A 92 -10.24 -12.29 -16.11
CA ARG A 92 -10.67 -13.32 -17.05
C ARG A 92 -9.46 -14.15 -17.50
N PRO A 93 -9.67 -15.41 -17.94
CA PRO A 93 -8.60 -16.19 -18.55
C PRO A 93 -8.03 -15.49 -19.79
N ASP A 94 -6.70 -15.46 -19.91
CA ASP A 94 -5.98 -14.90 -21.04
C ASP A 94 -5.01 -15.93 -21.65
N PRO A 95 -5.50 -16.80 -22.54
CA PRO A 95 -4.65 -17.83 -23.16
C PRO A 95 -3.59 -17.24 -24.10
N SER A 96 -3.69 -15.95 -24.46
CA SER A 96 -2.71 -15.29 -25.32
C SER A 96 -1.46 -14.86 -24.55
N ARG A 97 -1.59 -14.66 -23.22
CA ARG A 97 -0.50 -14.30 -22.31
C ARG A 97 -0.59 -15.10 -21.00
N PRO A 98 -0.40 -16.43 -21.03
CA PRO A 98 -0.61 -17.27 -19.85
C PRO A 98 0.39 -17.01 -18.71
N GLN A 99 1.53 -16.39 -18.98
CA GLN A 99 2.55 -16.03 -17.96
C GLN A 99 2.39 -14.60 -17.42
N ALA A 100 1.48 -13.81 -17.99
CA ALA A 100 1.20 -12.43 -17.59
C ALA A 100 -0.23 -12.07 -18.00
N MET A 101 -1.21 -12.72 -17.36
CA MET A 101 -2.60 -12.64 -17.78
C MET A 101 -3.17 -11.24 -17.59
N ASN A 102 -4.01 -10.80 -18.54
CA ASN A 102 -4.65 -9.48 -18.52
C ASN A 102 -3.67 -8.30 -18.42
N LEU A 103 -2.42 -8.49 -18.87
CA LEU A 103 -1.35 -7.49 -18.79
C LEU A 103 -1.78 -6.08 -19.23
N GLU A 104 -2.48 -5.97 -20.35
CA GLU A 104 -2.89 -4.65 -20.87
C GLU A 104 -3.90 -3.96 -19.94
N ALA A 105 -4.77 -4.72 -19.28
CA ALA A 105 -5.69 -4.19 -18.29
C ALA A 105 -4.97 -3.75 -17.02
N VAL A 106 -4.00 -4.54 -16.53
CA VAL A 106 -3.10 -4.16 -15.42
C VAL A 106 -2.40 -2.85 -15.75
N ARG A 107 -1.76 -2.79 -16.93
CA ARG A 107 -1.04 -1.60 -17.40
C ARG A 107 -1.95 -0.37 -17.44
N GLY A 108 -3.12 -0.48 -18.07
CA GLY A 108 -4.07 0.63 -18.18
C GLY A 108 -4.60 1.11 -16.82
N ALA A 109 -4.88 0.19 -15.89
CA ALA A 109 -5.29 0.54 -14.52
C ALA A 109 -4.16 1.30 -13.79
N CYS A 110 -2.92 0.84 -13.92
CA CYS A 110 -1.76 1.48 -13.32
C CYS A 110 -1.52 2.89 -13.88
N ASP A 111 -1.66 3.11 -15.19
CA ASP A 111 -1.52 4.45 -15.80
C ASP A 111 -2.57 5.45 -15.24
N LEU A 112 -3.81 4.99 -15.03
CA LEU A 112 -4.91 5.80 -14.47
C LEU A 112 -4.66 6.14 -13.00
N VAL A 113 -4.20 5.17 -12.22
CA VAL A 113 -3.80 5.37 -10.80
C VAL A 113 -2.61 6.33 -10.72
N ALA A 114 -1.57 6.13 -11.54
CA ALA A 114 -0.39 7.00 -11.58
C ALA A 114 -0.75 8.45 -11.86
N SER A 115 -1.68 8.69 -12.79
CA SER A 115 -2.15 10.04 -13.11
C SER A 115 -2.79 10.73 -11.91
N HIS A 116 -3.65 10.04 -11.15
CA HIS A 116 -4.32 10.60 -9.98
C HIS A 116 -3.36 10.81 -8.81
N VAL A 117 -2.46 9.86 -8.57
CA VAL A 117 -1.44 9.95 -7.51
C VAL A 117 -0.47 11.11 -7.80
N ALA A 118 -0.03 11.27 -9.05
CA ALA A 118 0.82 12.38 -9.45
C ALA A 118 0.15 13.74 -9.21
N MET A 119 -1.14 13.88 -9.55
CA MET A 119 -1.91 15.10 -9.29
C MET A 119 -2.01 15.42 -7.79
N ALA A 120 -2.37 14.43 -6.97
CA ALA A 120 -2.52 14.62 -5.52
C ALA A 120 -1.19 15.03 -4.86
N ILE A 121 -0.11 14.30 -5.17
CA ILE A 121 1.22 14.58 -4.58
C ILE A 121 1.74 15.95 -5.04
N SER A 122 1.56 16.31 -6.32
CA SER A 122 1.97 17.63 -6.85
C SER A 122 1.19 18.79 -6.19
N ALA A 123 -0.05 18.55 -5.78
CA ALA A 123 -0.87 19.50 -5.04
C ALA A 123 -0.54 19.56 -3.53
N GLN A 124 0.46 18.80 -3.06
CA GLN A 124 0.76 18.61 -1.64
C GLN A 124 -0.45 18.08 -0.83
N GLU A 125 -1.28 17.28 -1.48
CA GLU A 125 -2.39 16.55 -0.86
C GLU A 125 -1.96 15.11 -0.54
N ASP A 126 -2.74 14.41 0.27
CA ASP A 126 -2.56 12.98 0.53
C ASP A 126 -3.43 12.16 -0.42
N VAL A 127 -3.07 10.90 -0.64
CA VAL A 127 -3.84 9.97 -1.47
C VAL A 127 -3.94 8.61 -0.81
N LEU A 128 -5.16 8.06 -0.78
CA LEU A 128 -5.47 6.69 -0.41
C LEU A 128 -6.00 5.99 -1.66
N VAL A 129 -5.26 4.99 -2.12
CA VAL A 129 -5.70 4.13 -3.22
C VAL A 129 -6.37 2.91 -2.62
N LEU A 130 -7.65 2.71 -2.92
CA LEU A 130 -8.36 1.49 -2.60
C LEU A 130 -8.13 0.52 -3.75
N GLY A 131 -7.21 -0.43 -3.54
CA GLY A 131 -6.90 -1.48 -4.51
C GLY A 131 -7.99 -2.55 -4.60
N GLY A 132 -7.86 -3.38 -5.63
CA GLY A 132 -8.31 -4.76 -5.59
C GLY A 132 -7.05 -5.61 -5.48
N ASP A 133 -6.37 -5.77 -6.61
CA ASP A 133 -5.05 -6.43 -6.70
C ASP A 133 -3.87 -5.49 -6.35
N CYS A 134 -2.77 -6.07 -5.87
CA CYS A 134 -1.53 -5.42 -5.40
C CYS A 134 -0.78 -4.71 -6.53
N THR A 135 -1.03 -5.04 -7.81
CA THR A 135 -0.41 -4.34 -8.94
C THR A 135 -0.70 -2.83 -8.95
N VAL A 136 -1.73 -2.38 -8.22
CA VAL A 136 -2.06 -0.97 -7.98
C VAL A 136 -0.87 -0.14 -7.44
N GLU A 137 0.08 -0.77 -6.76
CA GLU A 137 1.30 -0.12 -6.28
C GLU A 137 2.19 0.39 -7.40
N LEU A 138 2.19 -0.27 -8.57
CA LEU A 138 2.97 0.16 -9.73
C LEU A 138 2.51 1.55 -10.15
N GLY A 139 1.20 1.72 -10.29
CA GLY A 139 0.58 3.02 -10.55
C GLY A 139 0.90 4.04 -9.46
N THR A 140 0.81 3.63 -8.20
CA THR A 140 1.05 4.51 -7.05
C THR A 140 2.48 5.05 -7.01
N ILE A 141 3.48 4.17 -7.18
CA ILE A 141 4.89 4.55 -7.21
C ILE A 141 5.21 5.35 -8.48
N ALA A 142 4.70 4.94 -9.64
CA ALA A 142 4.91 5.67 -10.89
C ALA A 142 4.39 7.11 -10.80
N GLY A 143 3.20 7.30 -10.21
CA GLY A 143 2.62 8.62 -9.98
C GLY A 143 3.45 9.48 -9.01
N ALA A 144 3.91 8.90 -7.91
CA ALA A 144 4.76 9.59 -6.95
C ALA A 144 6.11 10.01 -7.56
N ASN A 145 6.74 9.13 -8.34
CA ASN A 145 7.96 9.43 -9.08
C ASN A 145 7.73 10.53 -10.13
N ALA A 146 6.60 10.51 -10.84
CA ALA A 146 6.23 11.54 -11.81
C ALA A 146 6.03 12.92 -11.17
N ALA A 147 5.58 12.97 -9.90
CA ALA A 147 5.51 14.20 -9.11
C ALA A 147 6.88 14.65 -8.55
N GLY A 148 7.98 13.93 -8.84
CA GLY A 148 9.33 14.25 -8.38
C GLY A 148 9.59 13.91 -6.91
N ALA A 149 8.75 13.06 -6.29
CA ALA A 149 8.90 12.69 -4.89
C ALA A 149 10.08 11.74 -4.65
N ARG A 150 10.76 11.92 -3.52
CA ARG A 150 11.74 10.96 -3.01
C ARG A 150 11.03 9.93 -2.13
N VAL A 151 10.58 8.84 -2.77
CA VAL A 151 9.74 7.81 -2.15
C VAL A 151 10.55 6.84 -1.29
N GLY A 152 10.01 6.50 -0.12
CA GLY A 152 10.26 5.22 0.56
C GLY A 152 8.97 4.42 0.64
N LEU A 153 9.02 3.14 0.29
CA LEU A 153 7.92 2.20 0.33
C LEU A 153 8.05 1.27 1.55
N VAL A 154 7.08 1.36 2.47
CA VAL A 154 6.87 0.33 3.48
C VAL A 154 5.84 -0.64 2.91
N TYR A 155 6.27 -1.87 2.67
CA TYR A 155 5.48 -2.94 2.07
C TYR A 155 4.99 -3.88 3.16
N ILE A 156 3.75 -3.66 3.60
CA ILE A 156 3.11 -4.42 4.67
C ILE A 156 2.25 -5.49 4.01
N ASP A 157 2.76 -6.72 3.99
CA ASP A 157 2.21 -7.81 3.18
C ASP A 157 2.73 -9.16 3.72
N PHE A 158 1.94 -10.22 3.58
CA PHE A 158 2.40 -11.58 3.88
C PHE A 158 3.29 -12.14 2.76
N ASP A 159 2.98 -11.81 1.52
CA ASP A 159 3.68 -12.17 0.30
C ASP A 159 4.78 -11.13 -0.02
N ALA A 160 5.83 -11.54 -0.73
CA ALA A 160 6.93 -10.64 -1.09
C ALA A 160 6.70 -9.91 -2.42
N ASP A 161 5.83 -10.44 -3.28
CA ASP A 161 5.51 -9.92 -4.61
C ASP A 161 6.74 -9.66 -5.49
N LEU A 162 7.76 -10.49 -5.29
CA LEU A 162 9.08 -10.34 -5.91
C LEU A 162 9.34 -11.42 -6.98
N ASN A 163 8.30 -12.20 -7.32
CA ASN A 163 8.33 -13.07 -8.47
C ASN A 163 8.27 -12.26 -9.78
N THR A 164 8.75 -12.88 -10.85
CA THR A 164 8.60 -12.36 -12.22
C THR A 164 7.63 -13.24 -13.00
N PRO A 165 7.12 -12.81 -14.16
CA PRO A 165 6.36 -13.68 -15.07
C PRO A 165 7.01 -15.06 -15.34
N ASP A 166 8.34 -15.16 -15.30
CA ASP A 166 9.07 -16.41 -15.50
C ASP A 166 9.06 -17.33 -14.27
N THR A 167 8.80 -16.79 -13.08
CA THR A 167 8.81 -17.51 -11.79
C THR A 167 7.44 -17.55 -11.11
N SER A 168 6.40 -17.04 -11.78
CA SER A 168 5.02 -16.99 -11.28
C SER A 168 4.11 -17.95 -12.05
N ASP A 169 2.83 -17.94 -11.71
CA ASP A 169 1.77 -18.81 -12.25
C ASP A 169 0.92 -18.12 -13.32
N GLY A 170 1.32 -16.92 -13.74
CA GLY A 170 0.60 -16.09 -14.69
C GLY A 170 -0.22 -14.96 -14.07
N ALA A 171 -0.48 -15.01 -12.76
CA ALA A 171 -0.98 -13.84 -12.02
C ALA A 171 0.15 -12.80 -11.90
N LEU A 172 -0.21 -11.52 -12.06
CA LEU A 172 0.71 -10.39 -11.95
C LEU A 172 0.71 -9.78 -10.55
N ASP A 173 -0.27 -10.14 -9.70
CA ASP A 173 -0.46 -9.65 -8.33
C ASP A 173 0.85 -9.68 -7.53
N TRP A 174 1.40 -10.88 -7.41
CA TRP A 174 2.68 -11.19 -6.76
C TRP A 174 3.95 -10.90 -7.56
N THR A 175 3.89 -9.92 -8.48
CA THR A 175 5.05 -9.50 -9.27
C THR A 175 5.35 -8.01 -9.17
N GLY A 176 4.52 -7.24 -8.45
CA GLY A 176 4.60 -5.79 -8.42
C GLY A 176 5.96 -5.27 -7.94
N VAL A 177 6.49 -5.80 -6.83
CA VAL A 177 7.78 -5.39 -6.29
C VAL A 177 8.93 -5.75 -7.25
N ALA A 178 8.86 -6.89 -7.93
CA ALA A 178 9.86 -7.25 -8.93
C ALA A 178 9.92 -6.22 -10.06
N HIS A 179 8.75 -5.76 -10.55
CA HIS A 179 8.66 -4.72 -11.57
C HIS A 179 9.15 -3.37 -11.07
N LEU A 180 8.87 -3.00 -9.81
CA LEU A 180 9.38 -1.77 -9.19
C LEU A 180 10.91 -1.73 -9.15
N LEU A 181 11.55 -2.86 -8.81
CA LEU A 181 13.00 -3.00 -8.72
C LEU A 181 13.66 -3.40 -10.05
N ASN A 182 12.87 -3.66 -11.10
CA ASN A 182 13.34 -4.13 -12.40
C ASN A 182 14.18 -5.41 -12.31
N ILE A 183 13.70 -6.41 -11.58
CA ILE A 183 14.32 -7.74 -11.49
C ILE A 183 14.33 -8.41 -12.88
N LEU A 184 15.35 -9.22 -13.18
CA LEU A 184 15.44 -9.96 -14.43
C LEU A 184 14.22 -10.88 -14.61
N GLY A 185 13.56 -10.81 -15.76
CA GLY A 185 12.34 -11.57 -16.07
C GLY A 185 11.05 -10.74 -16.01
N CYS A 186 11.11 -9.50 -15.51
CA CYS A 186 9.94 -8.60 -15.47
C CYS A 186 9.41 -8.26 -16.87
N GLU A 187 8.09 -8.07 -16.96
CA GLU A 187 7.42 -7.58 -18.16
C GLU A 187 7.83 -6.11 -18.42
N PRO A 188 8.51 -5.81 -19.54
CA PRO A 188 9.03 -4.48 -19.81
C PRO A 188 7.99 -3.36 -19.74
N SER A 189 6.73 -3.62 -20.15
CA SER A 189 5.69 -2.59 -20.11
C SER A 189 5.30 -2.16 -18.69
N LEU A 190 5.42 -3.04 -17.69
CA LEU A 190 5.13 -2.71 -16.29
C LEU A 190 6.36 -2.13 -15.59
N ALA A 191 7.55 -2.70 -15.81
CA ALA A 191 8.80 -2.19 -15.24
C ALA A 191 9.16 -0.77 -15.77
N GLY A 192 8.64 -0.40 -16.94
CA GLY A 192 8.78 0.93 -17.55
C GLY A 192 7.55 1.82 -17.42
N LEU A 193 6.68 1.59 -16.42
CA LEU A 193 5.48 2.40 -16.19
C LEU A 193 5.81 3.84 -15.76
N GLY A 194 6.76 3.99 -14.84
CA GLY A 194 7.17 5.28 -14.29
C GLY A 194 8.15 6.06 -15.18
N PRO A 195 8.50 7.29 -14.77
CA PRO A 195 9.47 8.13 -15.50
C PRO A 195 10.91 7.59 -15.46
N THR A 196 11.19 6.63 -14.59
CA THR A 196 12.49 5.97 -14.43
C THR A 196 12.34 4.46 -14.40
N ARG A 197 13.38 3.75 -14.84
CA ARG A 197 13.51 2.29 -14.73
C ARG A 197 14.91 1.96 -14.18
N PRO A 198 15.04 1.36 -12.98
CA PRO A 198 13.95 0.93 -12.10
C PRO A 198 13.13 2.09 -11.51
N MET A 199 11.94 1.79 -11.03
CA MET A 199 11.07 2.76 -10.35
C MET A 199 11.47 2.95 -8.88
N LEU A 200 12.07 1.93 -8.26
CA LEU A 200 12.68 2.00 -6.94
C LEU A 200 14.07 1.37 -6.96
N VAL A 201 14.96 1.83 -6.07
CA VAL A 201 16.16 1.08 -5.71
C VAL A 201 15.90 0.29 -4.41
N PRO A 202 16.61 -0.83 -4.14
CA PRO A 202 16.36 -1.67 -2.97
C PRO A 202 16.33 -0.94 -1.62
N GLN A 203 17.12 0.15 -1.47
CA GLN A 203 17.16 0.93 -0.24
C GLN A 203 15.89 1.76 0.02
N GLN A 204 15.03 1.91 -0.99
CA GLN A 204 13.72 2.56 -0.90
C GLN A 204 12.60 1.59 -0.56
N LEU A 205 12.88 0.31 -0.31
CA LEU A 205 11.91 -0.71 0.06
C LEU A 205 12.22 -1.26 1.46
N LEU A 206 11.17 -1.38 2.27
CA LEU A 206 11.16 -2.11 3.53
C LEU A 206 9.97 -3.06 3.53
N TYR A 207 10.23 -4.36 3.61
CA TYR A 207 9.18 -5.32 3.94
C TYR A 207 8.85 -5.30 5.42
N PHE A 208 7.56 -5.47 5.74
CA PHE A 208 7.05 -5.58 7.09
C PHE A 208 5.99 -6.68 7.15
N GLY A 209 6.21 -7.70 7.98
CA GLY A 209 5.24 -8.79 8.15
C GLY A 209 5.32 -9.89 7.08
N VAL A 210 6.29 -9.81 6.18
CA VAL A 210 6.50 -10.81 5.12
C VAL A 210 6.90 -12.16 5.71
N GLU A 211 6.34 -13.25 5.17
CA GLU A 211 6.76 -14.61 5.51
C GLU A 211 6.66 -15.58 4.33
N ASN A 212 5.67 -15.43 3.43
CA ASN A 212 5.58 -16.29 2.25
C ASN A 212 6.55 -15.84 1.16
N ILE A 213 7.75 -16.40 1.22
CA ILE A 213 8.85 -16.07 0.30
C ILE A 213 9.25 -17.33 -0.47
N THR A 214 9.07 -17.32 -1.79
CA THR A 214 9.52 -18.40 -2.67
C THR A 214 11.05 -18.41 -2.82
N PRO A 215 11.68 -19.51 -3.27
CA PRO A 215 13.14 -19.56 -3.44
C PRO A 215 13.74 -18.49 -4.38
N PRO A 216 13.10 -18.14 -5.53
CA PRO A 216 13.55 -17.01 -6.36
C PRO A 216 13.50 -15.67 -5.60
N GLU A 217 12.42 -15.40 -4.88
CA GLU A 217 12.24 -14.17 -4.11
C GLU A 217 13.27 -14.07 -2.98
N ALA A 218 13.50 -15.15 -2.24
CA ALA A 218 14.51 -15.20 -1.18
C ALA A 218 15.91 -14.90 -1.72
N THR A 219 16.19 -15.31 -2.96
CA THR A 219 17.46 -15.02 -3.65
C THR A 219 17.52 -13.54 -4.02
N ALA A 220 16.47 -12.99 -4.64
CA ALA A 220 16.40 -11.58 -4.98
C ALA A 220 16.50 -10.65 -3.74
N ILE A 221 15.86 -11.01 -2.62
CA ILE A 221 15.96 -10.29 -1.34
C ILE A 221 17.41 -10.24 -0.86
N ARG A 222 18.11 -11.39 -0.85
CA ARG A 222 19.51 -11.46 -0.40
C ARG A 222 20.44 -10.69 -1.33
N ASP A 223 20.34 -10.92 -2.64
CA ASP A 223 21.26 -10.36 -3.63
C ASP A 223 21.14 -8.83 -3.74
N ASN A 224 19.94 -8.29 -3.51
CA ASN A 224 19.68 -6.85 -3.50
C ASN A 224 19.78 -6.21 -2.11
N ALA A 225 20.06 -6.99 -1.06
CA ALA A 225 20.08 -6.56 0.33
C ALA A 225 18.82 -5.77 0.74
N ILE A 226 17.64 -6.25 0.34
CA ILE A 226 16.35 -5.63 0.67
C ILE A 226 16.14 -5.72 2.18
N LYS A 227 15.70 -4.61 2.80
CA LYS A 227 15.44 -4.58 4.23
C LYS A 227 14.13 -5.31 4.53
N VAL A 228 14.18 -6.21 5.50
CA VAL A 228 13.05 -7.04 5.94
C VAL A 228 12.85 -6.87 7.44
N ILE A 229 11.60 -6.70 7.84
CA ILE A 229 11.07 -7.03 9.16
C ILE A 229 10.10 -8.19 8.93
N SER A 230 10.46 -9.41 9.32
CA SER A 230 9.63 -10.59 9.07
C SER A 230 8.38 -10.58 9.95
N ARG A 231 7.39 -11.43 9.62
CA ARG A 231 6.25 -11.66 10.52
C ARG A 231 6.70 -12.15 11.91
N GLU A 232 7.66 -13.07 11.97
CA GLU A 232 8.21 -13.54 13.26
C GLU A 232 8.79 -12.40 14.10
N GLU A 233 9.60 -11.51 13.49
CA GLU A 233 10.15 -10.33 14.15
C GLU A 233 9.02 -9.40 14.62
N ALA A 234 8.04 -9.10 13.75
CA ALA A 234 6.90 -8.25 14.06
C ALA A 234 6.03 -8.80 15.18
N LEU A 235 5.79 -10.12 15.24
CA LEU A 235 5.02 -10.77 16.30
C LEU A 235 5.77 -10.83 17.64
N SER A 236 7.11 -10.83 17.60
CA SER A 236 7.91 -10.85 18.82
C SER A 236 7.78 -9.53 19.61
N ASP A 237 7.74 -8.40 18.90
CA ASP A 237 7.53 -7.06 19.47
C ASP A 237 7.06 -6.09 18.36
N ILE A 238 5.74 -5.96 18.21
CA ILE A 238 5.14 -5.16 17.13
C ILE A 238 5.45 -3.67 17.26
N GLU A 239 5.57 -3.17 18.49
CA GLU A 239 5.87 -1.76 18.78
C GLU A 239 7.32 -1.44 18.42
N ALA A 240 8.26 -2.34 18.77
CA ALA A 240 9.66 -2.19 18.35
C ALA A 240 9.81 -2.28 16.83
N ALA A 241 9.13 -3.23 16.19
CA ALA A 241 9.12 -3.37 14.73
C ALA A 241 8.57 -2.11 14.04
N ALA A 242 7.41 -1.61 14.48
CA ALA A 242 6.80 -0.39 13.96
C ALA A 242 7.69 0.84 14.17
N THR A 243 8.36 0.94 15.33
CA THR A 243 9.36 1.98 15.58
C THR A 243 10.50 1.91 14.57
N GLY A 244 11.06 0.71 14.33
CA GLY A 244 12.12 0.50 13.36
C GLY A 244 11.71 0.89 11.93
N ALA A 245 10.46 0.56 11.54
CA ALA A 245 9.90 0.96 10.26
C ALA A 245 9.73 2.48 10.14
N ALA A 246 9.23 3.14 11.19
CA ALA A 246 9.09 4.59 11.22
C ALA A 246 10.43 5.32 11.15
N GLU A 247 11.46 4.82 11.85
CA GLU A 247 12.83 5.36 11.78
C GLU A 247 13.45 5.17 10.38
N TRP A 248 13.23 4.01 9.76
CA TRP A 248 13.63 3.76 8.38
C TRP A 248 12.94 4.73 7.40
N ALA A 249 11.64 4.97 7.59
CA ALA A 249 10.81 5.82 6.76
C ALA A 249 11.16 7.31 6.90
N ALA A 250 11.65 7.72 8.08
CA ALA A 250 12.08 9.08 8.39
C ALA A 250 13.27 9.60 7.53
N ARG A 251 13.83 8.79 6.63
CA ARG A 251 14.87 9.23 5.66
C ARG A 251 14.29 9.74 4.33
N PHE A 252 13.00 9.54 4.10
CA PHE A 252 12.30 9.92 2.88
C PHE A 252 11.45 11.17 3.09
N ASP A 253 11.14 11.86 1.99
CA ASP A 253 10.30 13.05 1.98
C ASP A 253 8.84 12.69 1.64
N CYS A 254 8.65 11.56 0.97
CA CYS A 254 7.36 10.93 0.72
C CYS A 254 7.46 9.46 1.14
N VAL A 255 6.54 9.02 2.00
CA VAL A 255 6.44 7.62 2.40
C VAL A 255 5.14 7.09 1.84
N LEU A 256 5.24 6.01 1.08
CA LEU A 256 4.10 5.24 0.62
C LEU A 256 4.02 3.97 1.45
N ILE A 257 2.80 3.61 1.83
CA ILE A 257 2.51 2.40 2.59
C ILE A 257 1.64 1.54 1.68
N HIS A 258 2.19 0.40 1.25
CA HIS A 258 1.39 -0.69 0.70
C HIS A 258 0.90 -1.50 1.90
N PHE A 259 -0.40 -1.73 1.99
CA PHE A 259 -1.00 -2.57 3.02
C PHE A 259 -1.88 -3.60 2.34
N ASP A 260 -1.35 -4.80 2.15
CA ASP A 260 -2.17 -5.96 1.82
C ASP A 260 -2.83 -6.47 3.11
N VAL A 261 -4.13 -6.69 3.04
CA VAL A 261 -4.93 -7.22 4.13
C VAL A 261 -4.56 -8.66 4.49
N ASP A 262 -3.88 -9.38 3.60
CA ASP A 262 -3.48 -10.77 3.80
C ASP A 262 -2.30 -10.95 4.79
N VAL A 263 -1.63 -9.86 5.14
CA VAL A 263 -0.67 -9.80 6.26
C VAL A 263 -1.34 -10.16 7.59
N LEU A 264 -2.66 -9.98 7.67
CA LEU A 264 -3.47 -10.32 8.83
C LEU A 264 -3.83 -11.82 8.84
N SER A 265 -4.01 -12.36 10.04
CA SER A 265 -4.46 -13.73 10.26
C SER A 265 -5.77 -13.99 9.52
N PHE A 266 -5.75 -14.94 8.58
CA PHE A 266 -6.95 -15.36 7.87
C PHE A 266 -7.98 -15.98 8.83
N ILE A 267 -7.52 -16.62 9.91
CA ILE A 267 -8.42 -17.25 10.90
C ILE A 267 -9.25 -16.19 11.63
N ASP A 268 -8.62 -15.08 11.99
CA ASP A 268 -9.27 -14.01 12.75
C ASP A 268 -9.97 -13.00 11.82
N PHE A 269 -9.44 -12.81 10.61
CA PHE A 269 -9.91 -11.81 9.66
C PHE A 269 -9.90 -12.31 8.19
N PRO A 270 -10.84 -13.21 7.81
CA PRO A 270 -10.86 -13.90 6.51
C PRO A 270 -11.37 -13.02 5.36
N ILE A 271 -10.74 -11.88 5.11
CA ILE A 271 -11.15 -10.96 4.03
C ILE A 271 -10.24 -11.02 2.80
N ALA A 272 -9.01 -11.50 2.95
CA ALA A 272 -8.06 -11.67 1.86
C ALA A 272 -8.40 -12.89 0.99
N GLU A 273 -8.00 -12.86 -0.28
CA GLU A 273 -8.04 -14.01 -1.20
C GLU A 273 -6.91 -15.01 -0.85
N ASN A 274 -6.86 -15.50 0.39
CA ASN A 274 -5.79 -16.38 0.81
C ASN A 274 -6.33 -17.74 1.27
N VAL A 275 -6.12 -18.77 0.45
CA VAL A 275 -6.52 -20.15 0.75
C VAL A 275 -5.64 -20.83 1.80
N ARG A 276 -4.52 -20.21 2.19
CA ARG A 276 -3.47 -20.81 3.02
C ARG A 276 -3.82 -20.84 4.51
N ARG A 277 -4.91 -20.18 4.94
CA ARG A 277 -5.33 -20.08 6.36
C ARG A 277 -4.17 -19.67 7.27
N CYS A 278 -3.42 -18.66 6.86
CA CYS A 278 -2.22 -18.18 7.54
C CYS A 278 -2.53 -17.65 8.95
N ASP A 279 -1.61 -17.91 9.89
CA ASP A 279 -1.58 -17.30 11.23
C ASP A 279 -0.76 -16.01 11.14
N GLY A 280 -1.33 -15.00 10.48
CA GLY A 280 -0.72 -13.69 10.22
C GLY A 280 -0.64 -12.78 11.45
N LEU A 281 -0.49 -11.47 11.21
CA LEU A 281 -0.62 -10.46 12.26
C LEU A 281 -2.07 -10.37 12.77
N LYS A 282 -2.24 -9.90 14.00
CA LYS A 282 -3.58 -9.63 14.55
C LYS A 282 -4.04 -8.23 14.20
N LEU A 283 -5.35 -8.03 14.20
CA LEU A 283 -5.95 -6.74 13.88
C LEU A 283 -5.83 -5.74 15.05
N GLU A 284 -5.87 -6.22 16.29
CA GLU A 284 -5.67 -5.40 17.50
C GLU A 284 -4.22 -4.93 17.70
#